data_AF-A0A7W1CCW6-F1
#
_entry.id   AF-A0A7W1CCW6-F1
#
_cell.length_a   1.000
_cell.length_b   1.000
_cell.length_c   1.000
_cell.angle_alpha   90.00
_cell.angle_beta   90.00
_cell.angle_gamma   90.00
#
_symmetry.space_group_name_H-M   'P 1'
#
loop_
_entity.id
_entity.type
_entity.pdbx_description
1 polymer ?
#
loop_
_entity_poly.entity_id
_entity_poly.type
_entity_poly.pdbx_seq_one_letter_code
_entity_poly.pdbx_strand_id
1 'polypeptide(L)'
;MTPTEILTEIQKLPLGEIQKVSQGVNELLEEENLERREREFAEYLLQKGAIEKIPPCDETDEEFDKFEPIEFEGEPLSQQIIRERI
;
A
#
# COMPACT_ATOMS: atom_id res chain seq x y z
N MET A 1 10.96 7.83 26.22
CA MET A 1 10.10 8.97 25.84
C MET A 1 8.66 8.56 26.04
N THR A 2 7.90 9.31 26.82
CA THR A 2 6.47 9.07 27.03
C THR A 2 5.64 9.83 25.99
N PRO A 3 4.41 9.39 25.65
CA PRO A 3 3.53 10.12 24.71
C PRO A 3 3.30 11.57 25.10
N THR A 4 3.23 11.84 26.41
CA THR A 4 3.15 13.17 27.01
C THR A 4 4.39 14.02 26.72
N GLU A 5 5.61 13.47 26.81
CA GLU A 5 6.85 14.20 26.49
C GLU A 5 6.89 14.57 25.00
N ILE A 6 6.46 13.65 24.12
CA ILE A 6 6.43 13.87 22.67
C ILE A 6 5.49 15.03 22.31
N LEU A 7 4.27 15.04 22.87
CA LEU A 7 3.32 16.14 22.67
C LEU A 7 3.87 17.48 23.14
N THR A 8 4.58 17.48 24.27
CA THR A 8 5.18 18.70 24.82
C THR A 8 6.31 19.25 23.93
N GLU A 9 7.08 18.37 23.28
CA GLU A 9 8.09 18.78 22.30
C GLU A 9 7.47 19.29 20.99
N ILE A 10 6.42 18.64 20.49
CA ILE A 10 5.71 19.09 19.28
C ILE A 10 5.12 20.50 19.47
N GLN A 11 4.61 20.80 20.66
CA GLN A 11 4.07 22.13 20.98
C GLN A 11 5.10 23.26 20.95
N LYS A 12 6.40 22.96 21.05
CA LYS A 12 7.48 23.95 20.99
C LYS A 12 7.90 24.28 19.54
N LEU A 13 7.42 23.50 18.57
CA LEU A 13 7.80 23.66 17.17
C LEU A 13 7.10 24.88 16.54
N PRO A 14 7.73 25.53 15.55
CA PRO A 14 7.06 26.54 14.75
C PRO A 14 5.94 25.90 13.90
N LEU A 15 4.94 26.71 13.54
CA LEU A 15 3.71 26.24 12.88
C LEU A 15 3.97 25.37 11.63
N GLY A 16 4.98 25.72 10.83
CA GLY A 16 5.35 24.96 9.63
C GLY A 16 5.92 23.57 9.92
N GLU A 17 6.63 23.39 11.04
CA GLU A 17 7.15 22.09 11.47
C GLU A 17 6.03 21.24 12.11
N ILE A 18 5.09 21.86 12.83
CA ILE A 18 3.89 21.19 13.32
C ILE A 18 3.07 20.61 12.15
N GLN A 19 2.91 21.37 11.06
CA GLN A 19 2.19 20.91 9.88
C GLN A 19 2.87 19.69 9.24
N LYS A 20 4.20 19.68 9.12
CA LYS A 20 4.95 18.53 8.61
C LYS A 20 4.79 17.29 9.49
N VAL A 21 4.87 17.46 10.81
CA VAL A 21 4.66 16.35 11.77
C VAL A 21 3.24 15.82 11.64
N SER A 22 2.22 16.69 11.59
CA SER A 22 0.83 16.27 11.41
C SER A 22 0.61 15.53 10.10
N GLN A 23 1.24 15.97 9.01
CA GLN A 23 1.11 15.32 7.72
C GLN A 23 1.74 13.92 7.75
N GLY A 24 2.97 13.78 8.23
CA GLY A 24 3.62 12.47 8.31
C GLY A 24 2.91 11.50 9.26
N VAL A 25 2.33 11.98 10.36
CA VAL A 25 1.50 11.14 11.24
C VAL A 25 0.22 10.67 10.55
N ASN A 26 -0.43 11.51 9.75
CA ASN A 26 -1.61 11.10 9.00
C ASN A 26 -1.27 10.08 7.92
N GLU A 27 -0.16 10.27 7.18
CA GLU A 27 0.31 9.32 6.16
C GLU A 27 0.58 7.95 6.79
N LEU A 28 1.28 7.89 7.93
CA LEU A 28 1.51 6.65 8.69
C LEU A 28 0.22 5.97 9.14
N LEU A 29 -0.76 6.75 9.63
CA LEU A 29 -2.05 6.21 10.05
C LEU A 29 -2.87 5.70 8.87
N GLU A 30 -2.76 6.33 7.69
CA GLU A 30 -3.43 5.86 6.48
C GLU A 30 -2.85 4.53 5.98
N GLU A 31 -1.53 4.39 5.98
CA GLU A 31 -0.82 3.14 5.65
C GLU A 31 -1.20 2.01 6.62
N GLU A 32 -1.14 2.25 7.93
CA GLU A 32 -1.52 1.27 8.96
C GLU A 32 -2.99 0.84 8.83
N ASN A 33 -3.88 1.78 8.48
CA ASN A 33 -5.29 1.49 8.23
C ASN A 33 -5.50 0.62 6.99
N LEU A 34 -4.68 0.80 5.96
CA LEU A 34 -4.76 0.01 4.73
C LEU A 34 -4.34 -1.44 4.99
N GLU A 35 -3.18 -1.65 5.63
CA GLU A 35 -2.71 -2.99 6.01
C GLU A 35 -3.72 -3.72 6.92
N ARG A 36 -4.31 -2.99 7.88
CA ARG A 36 -5.34 -3.55 8.76
C ARG A 36 -6.57 -3.99 7.96
N ARG A 37 -7.04 -3.17 7.01
CA ARG A 37 -8.19 -3.50 6.16
C ARG A 37 -7.91 -4.70 5.25
N GLU A 38 -6.71 -4.79 4.70
CA GLU A 38 -6.32 -5.93 3.86
C GLU A 38 -6.31 -7.23 4.66
N ARG A 39 -5.80 -7.19 5.89
CA ARG A 39 -5.85 -8.33 6.81
C ARG A 39 -7.28 -8.73 7.15
N GLU A 40 -8.12 -7.76 7.53
CA GLU A 40 -9.54 -7.98 7.81
C GLU A 40 -10.27 -8.60 6.60
N PHE A 41 -9.94 -8.16 5.38
CA PHE A 41 -10.50 -8.71 4.16
C PHE A 41 -10.02 -10.13 3.87
N ALA A 42 -8.74 -10.42 4.06
CA ALA A 42 -8.19 -11.77 3.90
C ALA A 42 -8.83 -12.77 4.89
N GLU A 43 -9.01 -12.36 6.15
CA GLU A 43 -9.73 -13.14 7.17
C GLU A 43 -11.19 -13.40 6.78
N TYR A 44 -11.87 -12.37 6.25
CA TYR A 44 -13.23 -12.52 5.74
C TYR A 44 -13.31 -13.56 4.61
N LEU A 45 -12.38 -13.54 3.64
CA LEU A 45 -12.34 -14.51 2.54
C LEU A 45 -12.08 -15.94 3.04
N LEU A 46 -11.18 -16.10 4.02
CA LEU A 46 -10.90 -17.37 4.67
C LEU A 46 -12.15 -17.92 5.35
N GLN A 47 -12.87 -17.09 6.12
CA GLN A 47 -14.10 -17.48 6.80
C GLN A 47 -15.20 -17.90 5.82
N LYS A 48 -15.26 -17.27 4.63
CA LYS A 48 -16.20 -17.63 3.57
C LYS A 48 -15.81 -18.89 2.80
N GLY A 49 -14.63 -19.46 3.06
CA GLY A 49 -14.09 -20.60 2.32
C GLY A 49 -13.73 -20.25 0.87
N ALA A 50 -13.59 -18.96 0.54
CA ALA A 50 -13.14 -18.52 -0.77
C ALA A 50 -11.64 -18.79 -0.98
N ILE A 51 -10.88 -18.83 0.12
CA ILE A 51 -9.48 -19.24 0.17
C ILE A 51 -9.29 -20.28 1.29
N GLU A 52 -8.32 -21.17 1.15
CA GLU A 52 -8.04 -22.24 2.13
C GLU A 52 -7.10 -21.77 3.26
N LYS A 53 -6.18 -20.85 2.96
CA LYS A 53 -5.23 -20.28 3.92
C LYS A 53 -4.80 -18.88 3.48
N ILE A 54 -4.44 -18.04 4.46
CA ILE A 54 -3.76 -16.76 4.22
C ILE A 54 -2.25 -17.08 4.12
N PRO A 55 -1.59 -16.78 2.98
CA PRO A 55 -0.15 -17.00 2.86
C PRO A 55 0.63 -16.11 3.85
N PRO A 56 1.77 -16.57 4.38
CA PRO A 56 2.66 -15.71 5.14
C PRO A 56 3.13 -14.54 4.25
N CYS A 57 3.23 -13.35 4.84
CA CYS A 57 3.85 -12.21 4.20
C CYS A 57 5.37 -12.41 4.31
N ASP A 58 6.04 -12.76 3.22
CA ASP A 58 7.49 -12.90 3.25
C ASP A 58 8.10 -11.49 3.22
N GLU A 59 8.77 -11.08 4.31
CA GLU A 59 9.45 -9.77 4.44
C GLU A 59 10.59 -9.60 3.41
N THR A 60 11.03 -10.70 2.81
CA THR A 60 12.04 -10.76 1.76
C THR A 60 11.41 -11.37 0.51
N ASP A 61 10.51 -10.63 -0.11
CA ASP A 61 9.93 -11.04 -1.38
C ASP A 61 10.97 -10.81 -2.50
N GLU A 62 12.09 -11.57 -2.43
CA GLU A 62 13.10 -11.59 -3.48
C GLU A 62 12.49 -11.98 -4.84
N GLU A 63 11.31 -12.59 -4.86
CA GLU A 63 10.56 -12.88 -6.09
C GLU A 63 9.90 -11.63 -6.67
N PHE A 64 9.47 -10.69 -5.84
CA PHE A 64 8.96 -9.38 -6.27
C PHE A 64 10.06 -8.53 -6.92
N ASP A 65 11.26 -8.53 -6.34
CA ASP A 65 12.45 -7.89 -6.92
C ASP A 65 12.90 -8.56 -8.25
N LYS A 66 12.51 -9.83 -8.48
CA LYS A 66 12.81 -10.58 -9.71
C LYS A 66 11.71 -10.44 -10.78
N PHE A 67 10.65 -9.67 -10.53
CA PHE A 67 9.65 -9.41 -11.55
C PHE A 67 10.20 -8.48 -12.63
N GLU A 68 10.56 -9.03 -13.78
CA GLU A 68 10.83 -8.26 -14.98
C GLU A 68 9.54 -8.15 -15.81
N PRO A 69 9.01 -6.93 -16.06
CA PRO A 69 7.90 -6.74 -16.97
C PRO A 69 8.26 -7.29 -18.35
N ILE A 70 7.39 -8.12 -18.91
CA ILE A 70 7.58 -8.61 -20.28
C ILE A 70 7.27 -7.45 -21.23
N GLU A 71 8.29 -6.94 -21.90
CA GLU A 71 8.10 -6.01 -23.02
C GLU A 71 7.52 -6.79 -24.21
N PHE A 72 6.30 -6.45 -24.60
CA PHE A 72 5.69 -6.98 -25.81
C PHE A 72 6.13 -6.13 -27.01
N GLU A 73 6.90 -6.72 -27.93
CA GLU A 73 7.17 -6.10 -29.24
C GLU A 73 5.90 -6.18 -30.11
N GLY A 74 5.09 -5.14 -30.09
CA GLY A 74 3.90 -5.01 -30.93
C GLY A 74 2.92 -3.96 -30.43
N GLU A 75 2.07 -3.46 -31.34
CA GLU A 75 0.94 -2.63 -30.93
C GLU A 75 -0.08 -3.48 -30.14
N PRO A 76 -0.68 -2.96 -29.05
CA PRO A 76 -1.72 -3.66 -28.31
C PRO A 76 -2.84 -4.16 -29.25
N LEU A 77 -3.37 -5.36 -29.00
CA LEU A 77 -4.51 -5.91 -29.75
C LEU A 77 -5.68 -4.92 -29.81
N SER A 78 -5.89 -4.13 -28.76
CA SER A 78 -6.91 -3.07 -28.74
C SER A 78 -6.70 -2.02 -29.85
N GLN A 79 -5.46 -1.67 -30.18
CA GLN A 79 -5.15 -0.75 -31.27
C GLN A 79 -5.28 -1.42 -32.65
N GLN A 80 -4.94 -2.71 -32.77
CA GLN A 80 -5.10 -3.47 -34.00
C GLN A 80 -6.57 -3.61 -34.40
N ILE A 81 -7.45 -3.93 -33.43
CA ILE A 81 -8.90 -4.09 -33.65
C ILE A 81 -9.55 -2.78 -34.13
N ILE A 82 -9.06 -1.62 -33.67
CA ILE A 82 -9.61 -0.32 -34.08
C ILE A 82 -9.32 -0.05 -35.56
N ARG A 83 -8.13 -0.41 -36.07
CA ARG A 83 -7.76 -0.20 -37.48
C ARG A 83 -8.57 -1.08 -38.44
N GLU A 84 -8.88 -2.31 -38.08
CA GLU A 84 -9.63 -3.24 -38.95
C GLU A 84 -11.12 -2.86 -39.12
N ARG A 85 -11.63 -1.90 -38.34
CA ARG A 85 -13.04 -1.47 -38.36
C ARG A 85 -13.28 -0.10 -39.01
N ILE A 86 -12.23 0.55 -39.53
CA ILE A 86 -12.28 1.81 -40.28
C ILE A 86 -12.07 1.50 -41.76
#